data_AF-A0A9Q0QS78-F1
#
_entry.id   AF-A0A9Q0QS78-F1
#
_cell.length_a   1.000
_cell.length_b   1.000
_cell.length_c   1.000
_cell.angle_alpha   90.00
_cell.angle_beta   90.00
_cell.angle_gamma   90.00
#
_symmetry.space_group_name_H-M   'P 1'
#
loop_
_entity.id
_entity.type
_entity.pdbx_description
1 polymer ?
#
loop_
_entity_poly.entity_id
_entity_poly.type
_entity_poly.pdbx_seq_one_letter_code
_entity_poly.pdbx_strand_id
1 'polypeptide(L)'
;MMASTLLALPSSSCFGSFPNLSSNHLRLTIPTFPANCSGSLQVLAFSSAKYIYHLKLEHISRASSDGIPSELIEDSKFVPLNADDPIYGPPALLLLGFEVEETHKIWQLLKELDGEFLKVIHCTEEMISRPLWEAMHTQQSNLEAIKIAKSLPRVCILSGLSGEEMMMFIDTFPETGLEPAVFAALVPNSAGKPLQEVMEEIIGDHETMSAKQSGAV
;
A
#
# COMPACT_ATOMS: atom_id res chain seq x y z
N MET A 1 -49.24 -0.19 -34.72
CA MET A 1 -49.13 -1.66 -34.76
C MET A 1 -47.71 -2.00 -34.36
N MET A 2 -47.55 -2.52 -33.15
CA MET A 2 -46.29 -2.85 -32.48
C MET A 2 -45.96 -4.32 -32.74
N ALA A 3 -44.69 -4.66 -32.93
CA ALA A 3 -44.20 -6.04 -32.83
C ALA A 3 -42.99 -6.07 -31.89
N SER A 4 -43.25 -6.41 -30.62
CA SER A 4 -42.24 -6.80 -29.63
C SER A 4 -42.08 -8.32 -29.68
N THR A 5 -40.83 -8.80 -29.74
CA THR A 5 -40.51 -10.23 -29.63
C THR A 5 -40.05 -10.54 -28.21
N LEU A 6 -40.76 -11.48 -27.59
CA LEU A 6 -40.51 -12.10 -26.28
C LEU A 6 -39.39 -13.15 -26.38
N LEU A 7 -38.51 -13.20 -25.39
CA LEU A 7 -37.79 -14.43 -25.03
C LEU A 7 -37.99 -14.72 -23.55
N ALA A 8 -38.43 -15.95 -23.29
CA ALA A 8 -38.85 -16.49 -22.01
C ALA A 8 -37.69 -17.21 -21.29
N LEU A 9 -37.76 -17.16 -19.96
CA LEU A 9 -36.94 -17.88 -18.98
C LEU A 9 -37.23 -19.40 -19.01
N PRO A 10 -36.42 -20.19 -18.29
CA PRO A 10 -37.08 -21.03 -17.28
C PRO A 10 -36.45 -20.92 -15.90
N SER A 11 -37.35 -20.76 -14.94
CA SER A 11 -37.22 -20.94 -13.51
C SER A 11 -37.38 -22.42 -13.13
N SER A 12 -36.56 -22.92 -12.21
CA SER A 12 -36.92 -24.06 -11.38
C SER A 12 -36.30 -23.95 -9.99
N SER A 13 -37.16 -23.72 -9.02
CA SER A 13 -36.89 -23.77 -7.58
C SER A 13 -37.41 -25.10 -7.03
N CYS A 14 -36.65 -25.74 -6.15
CA CYS A 14 -37.19 -26.68 -5.16
C CYS A 14 -36.40 -26.54 -3.85
N PHE A 15 -37.17 -26.47 -2.76
CA PHE A 15 -36.82 -26.15 -1.38
C PHE A 15 -36.44 -27.40 -0.54
N GLY A 16 -35.76 -27.15 0.58
CA GLY A 16 -35.65 -28.04 1.77
C GLY A 16 -34.30 -28.73 1.89
N SER A 17 -33.61 -28.81 3.03
CA SER A 17 -33.86 -28.44 4.43
C SER A 17 -32.51 -28.42 5.17
N PHE A 18 -32.37 -27.63 6.24
CA PHE A 18 -31.21 -27.65 7.14
C PHE A 18 -31.08 -28.99 7.90
N PRO A 19 -29.85 -29.37 8.30
CA PRO A 19 -29.57 -29.31 9.74
C PRO A 19 -28.23 -28.63 10.08
N ASN A 20 -28.17 -28.18 11.33
CA ASN A 20 -27.05 -27.56 12.00
C ASN A 20 -26.11 -28.65 12.60
N LEU A 21 -24.83 -28.28 12.71
CA LEU A 21 -23.82 -28.72 13.68
C LEU A 21 -22.77 -29.77 13.25
N SER A 22 -21.53 -29.32 13.39
CA SER A 22 -20.39 -30.03 14.01
C SER A 22 -19.18 -30.28 13.11
N SER A 23 -18.04 -29.77 13.57
CA SER A 23 -16.70 -30.00 13.05
C SER A 23 -16.41 -31.48 12.81
N ASN A 24 -15.78 -31.77 11.67
CA ASN A 24 -14.44 -32.41 11.57
C ASN A 24 -14.29 -33.12 10.21
N HIS A 25 -13.10 -32.97 9.63
CA HIS A 25 -12.53 -33.82 8.58
C HIS A 25 -13.25 -33.90 7.22
N LEU A 26 -12.91 -32.96 6.33
CA LEU A 26 -13.06 -33.19 4.89
C LEU A 26 -11.83 -33.91 4.33
N ARG A 27 -11.98 -35.22 4.09
CA ARG A 27 -11.11 -36.02 3.22
C ARG A 27 -11.35 -35.59 1.77
N LEU A 28 -10.33 -35.04 1.12
CA LEU A 28 -10.31 -34.89 -0.34
C LEU A 28 -9.92 -36.24 -0.97
N THR A 29 -10.86 -36.87 -1.64
CA THR A 29 -10.63 -38.04 -2.49
C THR A 29 -10.18 -37.55 -3.86
N ILE A 30 -8.90 -37.74 -4.20
CA ILE A 30 -8.38 -37.57 -5.57
C ILE A 30 -8.29 -38.97 -6.20
N PRO A 31 -8.79 -39.21 -7.43
CA PRO A 31 -8.64 -40.49 -8.08
C PRO A 31 -7.35 -40.50 -8.91
N THR A 32 -6.41 -41.40 -8.62
CA THR A 32 -5.50 -41.89 -9.67
C THR A 32 -4.90 -43.25 -9.30
N PHE A 33 -5.10 -44.23 -10.17
CA PHE A 33 -4.33 -45.48 -10.25
C PHE A 33 -3.11 -45.27 -11.19
N PRO A 34 -2.16 -46.22 -11.30
CA PRO A 34 -1.23 -46.65 -10.26
C PRO A 34 0.22 -46.65 -10.79
N ALA A 35 1.23 -46.43 -9.94
CA ALA A 35 2.57 -46.94 -10.21
C ALA A 35 3.38 -47.12 -8.92
N ASN A 36 3.92 -48.31 -8.80
CA ASN A 36 4.59 -48.90 -7.67
C ASN A 36 6.07 -48.51 -7.67
N CYS A 37 6.58 -47.76 -6.69
CA CYS A 37 7.96 -47.90 -6.20
C CYS A 37 8.21 -47.10 -4.91
N SER A 38 8.95 -47.75 -4.01
CA SER A 38 9.22 -47.40 -2.61
C SER A 38 10.32 -46.35 -2.50
N GLY A 39 10.10 -45.29 -1.70
CA GLY A 39 11.15 -44.34 -1.34
C GLY A 39 10.65 -43.11 -0.57
N SER A 40 10.95 -43.08 0.74
CA SER A 40 11.08 -41.93 1.65
C SER A 40 10.17 -40.70 1.41
N LEU A 41 9.17 -40.55 2.28
CA LEU A 41 8.31 -39.38 2.40
C LEU A 41 9.13 -38.15 2.87
N GLN A 42 9.38 -37.18 1.99
CA GLN A 42 9.76 -35.83 2.41
C GLN A 42 8.53 -34.93 2.23
N VAL A 43 7.96 -34.52 3.36
CA VAL A 43 6.90 -33.52 3.42
C VAL A 43 7.52 -32.19 3.01
N LEU A 44 7.27 -31.74 1.77
CA LEU A 44 7.49 -30.34 1.41
C LEU A 44 6.40 -29.54 2.11
N ALA A 45 6.75 -29.03 3.29
CA ALA A 45 6.02 -27.94 3.89
C ALA A 45 6.06 -26.77 2.90
N PHE A 46 4.91 -26.38 2.36
CA PHE A 46 4.77 -25.08 1.72
C PHE A 46 4.90 -24.03 2.82
N SER A 47 6.14 -23.60 3.05
CA SER A 47 6.42 -22.39 3.81
C SER A 47 5.80 -21.23 3.03
N SER A 48 4.90 -20.48 3.68
CA SER A 48 4.44 -19.20 3.17
C SER A 48 5.68 -18.33 2.92
N ALA A 49 6.09 -18.20 1.66
CA ALA A 49 7.19 -17.33 1.28
C ALA A 49 6.81 -15.90 1.69
N LYS A 50 7.43 -15.41 2.77
CA LYS A 50 7.49 -13.98 3.05
C LYS A 50 8.36 -13.41 1.95
N TYR A 51 7.75 -12.81 0.95
CA TYR A 51 8.48 -12.06 -0.07
C TYR A 51 9.15 -10.89 0.65
N ILE A 52 10.46 -11.03 0.90
CA ILE A 52 11.30 -9.90 1.29
C ILE A 52 11.55 -9.17 -0.01
N TYR A 53 10.69 -8.19 -0.29
CA TYR A 53 11.04 -7.15 -1.24
C TYR A 53 12.18 -6.36 -0.57
N HIS A 54 13.26 -6.12 -1.30
CA HIS A 54 14.42 -5.40 -0.77
C HIS A 54 14.85 -4.41 -1.84
N LEU A 55 14.53 -3.13 -1.65
CA LEU A 55 15.11 -2.08 -2.49
C LEU A 55 16.64 -2.17 -2.45
N LYS A 56 17.29 -2.11 -3.62
CA LYS A 56 18.73 -2.34 -3.70
C LYS A 56 19.50 -1.09 -3.25
N LEU A 57 20.29 -1.23 -2.19
CA LEU A 57 21.19 -0.18 -1.69
C LEU A 57 22.48 -0.11 -2.53
N GLU A 58 22.52 0.71 -3.59
CA GLU A 58 23.78 1.14 -4.20
C GLU A 58 24.33 2.35 -3.41
N HIS A 59 24.86 2.06 -2.22
CA HIS A 59 25.67 2.91 -1.31
C HIS A 59 25.81 4.42 -1.67
N ILE A 60 24.79 5.22 -1.37
CA ILE A 60 24.94 6.69 -1.22
C ILE A 60 25.10 6.97 0.28
N SER A 61 26.34 7.04 0.74
CA SER A 61 26.66 7.36 2.14
C SER A 61 26.31 8.82 2.44
N ARG A 62 25.24 9.07 3.18
CA ARG A 62 25.00 10.37 3.82
C ARG A 62 25.10 10.22 5.34
N ALA A 63 26.25 10.61 5.87
CA ALA A 63 26.45 10.74 7.31
C ALA A 63 25.78 12.05 7.79
N SER A 64 24.95 11.97 8.83
CA SER A 64 24.61 13.15 9.64
C SER A 64 24.43 12.74 11.10
N SER A 65 25.19 13.39 11.96
CA SER A 65 25.38 13.12 13.39
C SER A 65 24.51 14.02 14.27
N ASP A 66 24.07 13.43 15.39
CA ASP A 66 23.79 13.98 16.72
C ASP A 66 22.70 15.03 17.00
N GLY A 67 21.89 14.71 18.02
CA GLY A 67 21.43 15.67 19.03
C GLY A 67 19.93 15.62 19.37
N ILE A 68 19.52 14.70 20.24
CA ILE A 68 18.17 14.68 20.85
C ILE A 68 18.17 15.53 22.13
N PRO A 69 17.25 16.51 22.31
CA PRO A 69 16.84 16.94 23.62
C PRO A 69 15.54 16.22 24.02
N SER A 70 15.63 15.43 25.08
CA SER A 70 14.49 14.85 25.79
C SER A 70 13.64 15.93 26.46
N GLU A 71 12.36 15.59 26.64
CA GLU A 71 11.33 16.28 27.44
C GLU A 71 10.50 17.36 26.73
N LEU A 72 9.40 16.92 26.09
CA LEU A 72 8.04 17.35 26.46
C LEU A 72 7.06 16.22 26.11
N ILE A 73 6.45 15.66 27.16
CA ILE A 73 5.37 14.68 27.05
C ILE A 73 4.10 15.47 26.75
N GLU A 74 3.68 15.47 25.50
CA GLU A 74 2.32 15.84 25.13
C GLU A 74 1.93 14.98 23.93
N ASP A 75 1.26 13.87 24.22
CA ASP A 75 0.63 12.87 23.34
C ASP A 75 0.90 13.04 21.83
N SER A 76 2.16 12.89 21.42
CA SER A 76 2.50 12.92 20.00
C SER A 76 1.97 11.62 19.39
N LYS A 77 0.77 11.73 18.84
CA LYS A 77 0.07 10.72 18.05
C LYS A 77 0.91 10.24 16.85
N PHE A 78 1.98 10.97 16.53
CA PHE A 78 2.93 10.69 15.48
C PHE A 78 4.16 9.97 16.03
N VAL A 79 4.43 8.80 15.46
CA VAL A 79 5.67 8.05 15.67
C VAL A 79 6.54 8.30 14.44
N PRO A 80 7.75 8.88 14.58
CA PRO A 80 8.68 9.01 13.47
C PRO A 80 8.86 7.67 12.77
N LEU A 81 8.98 7.67 11.43
CA LEU A 81 9.28 6.44 10.70
C LEU A 81 10.64 5.91 11.16
N ASN A 82 10.68 4.65 11.57
CA ASN A 82 11.91 3.98 11.99
C ASN A 82 12.24 2.83 11.05
N ALA A 83 13.53 2.57 10.84
CA ALA A 83 13.99 1.48 9.97
C ALA A 83 13.44 0.09 10.39
N ASP A 84 13.17 -0.08 11.69
CA ASP A 84 12.69 -1.33 12.29
C ASP A 84 11.15 -1.51 12.22
N ASP A 85 10.42 -0.57 11.60
CA ASP A 85 8.97 -0.64 11.53
C ASP A 85 8.51 -1.86 10.70
N PRO A 86 7.50 -2.62 11.18
CA PRO A 86 7.02 -3.80 10.47
C PRO A 86 6.30 -3.42 9.19
N ILE A 87 6.48 -4.24 8.15
CA ILE A 87 5.80 -4.08 6.86
C ILE A 87 4.27 -4.19 7.05
N TYR A 88 3.54 -3.19 6.57
CA TYR A 88 2.07 -3.17 6.61
C TYR A 88 1.45 -2.70 5.28
N GLY A 89 0.38 -3.39 4.88
CA GLY A 89 -0.40 -3.11 3.68
C GLY A 89 0.19 -3.65 2.37
N PRO A 90 -0.46 -3.33 1.24
CA PRO A 90 0.00 -3.77 -0.09
C PRO A 90 1.23 -2.96 -0.53
N PRO A 91 2.13 -3.54 -1.35
CA PRO A 91 3.26 -2.81 -1.92
C PRO A 91 2.75 -1.75 -2.91
N ALA A 92 2.64 -0.50 -2.45
CA ALA A 92 2.05 0.59 -3.21
C ALA A 92 2.54 1.97 -2.75
N LEU A 93 2.50 2.92 -3.69
CA LEU A 93 2.68 4.35 -3.48
C LEU A 93 1.37 5.05 -3.85
N LEU A 94 0.75 5.76 -2.91
CA LEU A 94 -0.38 6.63 -3.19
C LEU A 94 0.09 8.08 -3.29
N LEU A 95 -0.08 8.66 -4.48
CA LEU A 95 0.36 10.00 -4.86
C LEU A 95 -0.81 10.98 -4.78
N LEU A 96 -0.70 12.00 -3.93
CA LEU A 96 -1.65 13.10 -3.80
C LEU A 96 -0.97 14.39 -4.29
N GLY A 97 -1.64 15.15 -5.15
CA GLY A 97 -1.10 16.41 -5.67
C GLY A 97 0.06 16.24 -6.69
N PHE A 98 0.21 15.04 -7.26
CA PHE A 98 1.15 14.76 -8.35
C PHE A 98 0.42 14.79 -9.70
N GLU A 99 1.13 15.22 -10.74
CA GLU A 99 0.63 15.17 -12.12
C GLU A 99 0.95 13.82 -12.77
N VAL A 100 0.18 13.45 -13.81
CA VAL A 100 0.42 12.18 -14.56
C VAL A 100 1.80 12.21 -15.20
N GLU A 101 2.18 13.38 -15.68
CA GLU A 101 3.45 13.68 -16.32
C GLU A 101 4.61 13.45 -15.37
N GLU A 102 4.44 13.51 -14.05
CA GLU A 102 5.52 13.28 -13.08
C GLU A 102 5.76 11.78 -12.81
N THR A 103 4.78 10.94 -13.16
CA THR A 103 4.79 9.50 -12.90
C THR A 103 6.03 8.81 -13.46
N HIS A 104 6.52 9.23 -14.64
CA HIS A 104 7.70 8.61 -15.25
C HIS A 104 8.96 8.75 -14.39
N LYS A 105 9.12 9.88 -13.68
CA LYS A 105 10.26 10.09 -12.77
C LYS A 105 10.15 9.21 -11.53
N ILE A 106 8.94 9.02 -11.01
CA ILE A 106 8.68 8.08 -9.91
C ILE A 106 9.01 6.66 -10.34
N TRP A 107 8.58 6.23 -11.54
CA TRP A 107 8.93 4.92 -12.08
C TRP A 107 10.43 4.75 -12.29
N GLN A 108 11.12 5.80 -12.72
CA GLN A 108 12.58 5.76 -12.87
C GLN A 108 13.26 5.58 -11.51
N LEU A 109 12.86 6.35 -10.48
CA LEU A 109 13.35 6.19 -9.11
C LEU A 109 13.09 4.78 -8.59
N LEU A 110 11.86 4.27 -8.77
CA LEU A 110 11.53 2.90 -8.38
C LEU A 110 12.44 1.89 -9.08
N LYS A 111 12.71 2.06 -10.37
CA LYS A 111 13.62 1.16 -11.10
C LYS A 111 15.06 1.22 -10.59
N GLU A 112 15.55 2.41 -10.27
CA GLU A 112 16.88 2.61 -9.71
C GLU A 112 17.03 1.91 -8.35
N LEU A 113 15.97 1.92 -7.55
CA LEU A 113 15.91 1.28 -6.25
C LEU A 113 15.48 -0.20 -6.29
N ASP A 114 15.28 -0.82 -7.46
CA ASP A 114 14.73 -2.19 -7.60
C ASP A 114 13.32 -2.35 -6.97
N GLY A 115 12.55 -1.27 -6.98
CA GLY A 115 11.20 -1.10 -6.44
C GLY A 115 10.07 -1.31 -7.43
N GLU A 116 10.30 -1.95 -8.58
CA GLU A 116 9.29 -2.13 -9.65
C GLU A 116 8.05 -2.93 -9.21
N PHE A 117 8.15 -3.64 -8.08
CA PHE A 117 7.02 -4.34 -7.46
C PHE A 117 6.01 -3.38 -6.80
N LEU A 118 6.40 -2.13 -6.53
CA LEU A 118 5.52 -1.12 -5.97
C LEU A 118 4.60 -0.58 -7.04
N LYS A 119 3.30 -0.59 -6.72
CA LYS A 119 2.30 -0.01 -7.57
C LYS A 119 2.17 1.48 -7.33
N VAL A 120 2.25 2.28 -8.38
CA VAL A 120 1.99 3.73 -8.32
C VAL A 120 0.49 3.99 -8.53
N ILE A 121 -0.14 4.66 -7.56
CA ILE A 121 -1.57 4.99 -7.55
C ILE A 121 -1.71 6.51 -7.44
N HIS A 122 -2.45 7.12 -8.35
CA HIS A 122 -2.83 8.54 -8.27
C HIS A 122 -4.13 8.72 -7.51
N CYS A 123 -4.17 9.67 -6.60
CA CYS A 123 -5.37 10.00 -5.85
C CYS A 123 -6.46 10.55 -6.79
N THR A 124 -7.67 9.98 -6.69
CA THR A 124 -8.85 10.41 -7.45
C THR A 124 -9.86 11.08 -6.55
N GLU A 125 -10.77 11.87 -7.11
CA GLU A 125 -11.80 12.56 -6.31
C GLU A 125 -12.65 11.58 -5.48
N GLU A 126 -12.91 10.39 -6.01
CA GLU A 126 -13.71 9.37 -5.33
C GLU A 126 -12.98 8.78 -4.10
N MET A 127 -11.65 8.71 -4.13
CA MET A 127 -10.83 8.15 -3.05
C MET A 127 -10.81 9.03 -1.80
N ILE A 128 -10.98 10.36 -1.93
CA ILE A 128 -10.84 11.33 -0.84
C ILE A 128 -11.75 10.98 0.35
N SER A 129 -12.98 10.57 0.06
CA SER A 129 -14.00 10.22 1.06
C SER A 129 -13.91 8.77 1.56
N ARG A 130 -13.03 7.95 0.96
CA ARG A 130 -12.94 6.51 1.22
C ARG A 130 -11.83 6.21 2.23
N PRO A 131 -11.90 5.06 2.91
CA PRO A 131 -10.81 4.61 3.76
C PRO A 131 -9.48 4.56 3.00
N LEU A 132 -8.40 5.02 3.63
CA LEU A 132 -7.05 4.96 3.05
C LEU A 132 -6.68 3.54 2.60
N TRP A 133 -7.10 2.53 3.35
CA TRP A 133 -6.91 1.12 3.00
C TRP A 133 -7.48 0.77 1.63
N GLU A 134 -8.68 1.26 1.29
CA GLU A 134 -9.31 0.99 0.00
C GLU A 134 -8.56 1.68 -1.15
N ALA A 135 -8.12 2.92 -0.93
CA ALA A 135 -7.32 3.66 -1.91
C ALA A 135 -6.03 2.90 -2.29
N MET A 136 -5.33 2.34 -1.29
CA MET A 136 -4.10 1.57 -1.48
C MET A 136 -4.29 0.26 -2.27
N HIS A 137 -5.48 -0.32 -2.24
CA HIS A 137 -5.77 -1.55 -2.99
C HIS A 137 -6.28 -1.28 -4.42
N THR A 138 -6.53 -0.02 -4.78
CA THR A 138 -7.19 0.34 -6.04
C THR A 138 -6.31 0.10 -7.26
N GLN A 139 -6.78 -0.66 -8.26
CA GLN A 139 -6.09 -0.86 -9.54
C GLN A 139 -6.44 0.24 -10.54
N GLN A 140 -5.40 0.82 -11.14
CA GLN A 140 -5.52 1.89 -12.13
C GLN A 140 -4.95 1.39 -13.46
N SER A 141 -5.83 1.01 -14.40
CA SER A 141 -5.42 0.40 -15.67
C SER A 141 -5.16 1.42 -16.78
N ASN A 142 -5.63 2.67 -16.65
CA ASN A 142 -5.37 3.74 -17.62
C ASN A 142 -5.29 5.11 -16.91
N LEU A 143 -4.07 5.66 -16.79
CA LEU A 143 -3.83 6.93 -16.10
C LEU A 143 -4.48 8.15 -16.79
N GLU A 144 -4.61 8.13 -18.12
CA GLU A 144 -5.19 9.24 -18.89
C GLU A 144 -6.71 9.35 -18.75
N ALA A 145 -7.37 8.23 -18.43
CA ALA A 145 -8.83 8.17 -18.26
C ALA A 145 -9.28 8.44 -16.81
N ILE A 146 -8.33 8.54 -15.88
CA ILE A 146 -8.63 8.66 -14.45
C ILE A 146 -8.80 10.13 -14.07
N LYS A 147 -9.86 10.41 -13.30
CA LYS A 147 -10.11 11.74 -12.73
C LYS A 147 -9.24 11.95 -11.50
N ILE A 148 -7.99 12.34 -11.73
CA ILE A 148 -7.05 12.70 -10.67
C ILE A 148 -7.60 13.93 -9.95
N ALA A 149 -7.62 13.84 -8.61
CA ALA A 149 -8.04 14.92 -7.76
C ALA A 149 -7.08 16.11 -7.90
N LYS A 150 -7.64 17.31 -8.09
CA LYS A 150 -6.87 18.54 -8.22
C LYS A 150 -6.79 19.28 -6.89
N SER A 151 -5.81 20.16 -6.76
CA SER A 151 -5.64 21.06 -5.60
C SER A 151 -5.47 20.33 -4.27
N LEU A 152 -4.87 19.13 -4.30
CA LEU A 152 -4.44 18.42 -3.10
C LEU A 152 -3.02 18.86 -2.69
N PRO A 153 -2.69 18.82 -1.39
CA PRO A 153 -1.32 18.94 -0.94
C PRO A 153 -0.46 17.80 -1.52
N ARG A 154 0.83 18.08 -1.68
CA ARG A 154 1.79 17.15 -2.28
C ARG A 154 2.26 16.12 -1.26
N VAL A 155 1.55 14.98 -1.20
CA VAL A 155 1.77 13.91 -0.23
C VAL A 155 1.98 12.59 -0.93
N CYS A 156 2.98 11.82 -0.50
CA CYS A 156 3.22 10.45 -0.95
C CYS A 156 3.09 9.50 0.25
N ILE A 157 2.09 8.62 0.19
CA ILE A 157 1.88 7.61 1.22
C ILE A 157 2.49 6.29 0.76
N LEU A 158 3.40 5.74 1.56
CA LEU A 158 4.16 4.52 1.31
C LEU A 158 3.49 3.32 1.99
N SER A 159 3.37 2.19 1.30
CA SER A 159 2.81 0.96 1.87
C SER A 159 3.56 -0.28 1.38
N GLY A 160 3.62 -1.31 2.23
CA GLY A 160 4.23 -2.59 1.89
C GLY A 160 5.77 -2.55 1.81
N LEU A 161 6.39 -1.52 2.37
CA LEU A 161 7.84 -1.37 2.51
C LEU A 161 8.26 -1.55 3.97
N SER A 162 9.49 -1.97 4.18
CA SER A 162 10.16 -1.85 5.48
C SER A 162 10.55 -0.40 5.76
N GLY A 163 10.82 -0.09 7.03
CA GLY A 163 11.27 1.26 7.39
C GLY A 163 12.56 1.68 6.66
N GLU A 164 13.51 0.76 6.49
CA GLU A 164 14.74 1.00 5.74
C GLU A 164 14.46 1.37 4.27
N GLU A 165 13.59 0.62 3.61
CA GLU A 165 13.20 0.89 2.23
C GLU A 165 12.45 2.22 2.08
N MET A 166 11.57 2.56 3.03
CA MET A 166 10.89 3.85 3.05
C MET A 166 11.89 5.00 3.17
N MET A 167 12.84 4.89 4.11
CA MET A 167 13.89 5.90 4.30
C MET A 167 14.76 6.04 3.05
N MET A 168 15.15 4.94 2.42
CA MET A 168 15.90 4.95 1.16
C MET A 168 15.14 5.69 0.04
N PHE A 169 13.85 5.39 -0.12
CA PHE A 169 13.01 6.08 -1.11
C PHE A 169 12.94 7.59 -0.82
N ILE A 170 12.71 7.97 0.44
CA ILE A 170 12.61 9.38 0.87
C ILE A 170 13.92 10.12 0.63
N ASP A 171 15.07 9.53 0.98
CA ASP A 171 16.39 10.14 0.85
C ASP A 171 16.82 10.31 -0.62
N THR A 172 16.38 9.39 -1.49
CA THR A 172 16.71 9.42 -2.93
C THR A 172 15.70 10.25 -3.74
N PHE A 173 14.49 10.48 -3.23
CA PHE A 173 13.45 11.25 -3.92
C PHE A 173 13.90 12.62 -4.47
N PRO A 174 14.71 13.43 -3.76
CA PRO A 174 15.19 14.72 -4.28
C PRO A 174 15.97 14.62 -5.60
N GLU A 175 16.60 13.47 -5.88
CA GLU A 175 17.39 13.25 -7.09
C GLU A 175 16.52 13.22 -8.37
N THR A 176 15.21 12.98 -8.22
CA THR A 176 14.24 13.03 -9.33
C THR A 176 14.05 14.44 -9.90
N GLY A 177 14.43 15.48 -9.16
CA GLY A 177 14.15 16.88 -9.48
C GLY A 177 12.64 17.19 -9.53
N LEU A 178 11.82 16.40 -8.86
CA LEU A 178 10.41 16.70 -8.60
C LEU A 178 10.28 17.74 -7.49
N GLU A 179 9.14 18.42 -7.43
CA GLU A 179 8.83 19.26 -6.27
C GLU A 179 8.79 18.42 -4.98
N PRO A 180 9.27 18.95 -3.84
CA PRO A 180 9.26 18.24 -2.56
C PRO A 180 7.87 17.74 -2.18
N ALA A 181 7.81 16.58 -1.53
CA ALA A 181 6.57 15.98 -1.05
C ALA A 181 6.66 15.66 0.44
N VAL A 182 5.51 15.63 1.10
CA VAL A 182 5.40 15.11 2.47
C VAL A 182 5.20 13.60 2.39
N PHE A 183 5.97 12.85 3.18
CA PHE A 183 5.92 11.39 3.18
C PHE A 183 5.26 10.86 4.45
N ALA A 184 4.49 9.80 4.30
CA ALA A 184 3.90 9.08 5.43
C ALA A 184 3.79 7.58 5.12
N ALA A 185 3.81 6.73 6.15
CA ALA A 185 3.55 5.32 5.98
C ALA A 185 2.06 5.00 6.16
N LEU A 186 1.57 4.00 5.44
CA LEU A 186 0.33 3.33 5.80
C LEU A 186 0.54 2.56 7.10
N VAL A 187 -0.25 2.89 8.13
CA VAL A 187 -0.23 2.20 9.43
C VAL A 187 -1.62 1.71 9.81
N PRO A 188 -1.75 0.67 10.66
CA PRO A 188 -3.04 0.14 11.06
C PRO A 188 -4.00 1.20 11.64
N ASN A 189 -3.45 2.20 12.33
CA ASN A 189 -4.22 3.27 12.95
C ASN A 189 -4.92 4.21 11.94
N SER A 190 -4.29 4.45 10.77
CA SER A 190 -4.82 5.34 9.74
C SER A 190 -5.57 4.60 8.64
N ALA A 191 -5.37 3.29 8.49
CA ALA A 191 -5.92 2.49 7.40
C ALA A 191 -7.45 2.60 7.25
N GLY A 192 -8.19 2.63 8.35
CA GLY A 192 -9.66 2.72 8.34
C GLY A 192 -10.23 4.13 8.20
N LYS A 193 -9.39 5.18 8.30
CA LYS A 193 -9.84 6.57 8.25
C LYS A 193 -10.05 7.05 6.81
N PRO A 194 -10.97 7.99 6.57
CA PRO A 194 -11.08 8.65 5.28
C PRO A 194 -9.75 9.27 4.85
N LEU A 195 -9.40 9.16 3.57
CA LEU A 195 -8.16 9.71 3.02
C LEU A 195 -8.01 11.20 3.31
N GLN A 196 -9.11 11.96 3.27
CA GLN A 196 -9.12 13.37 3.63
C GLN A 196 -8.60 13.62 5.05
N GLU A 197 -9.10 12.88 6.04
CA GLU A 197 -8.68 13.03 7.44
C GLU A 197 -7.20 12.72 7.60
N VAL A 198 -6.73 11.62 6.99
CA VAL A 198 -5.31 11.23 7.07
C VAL A 198 -4.41 12.28 6.42
N MET A 199 -4.82 12.84 5.28
CA MET A 199 -4.08 13.90 4.61
C MET A 199 -3.99 15.17 5.45
N GLU A 200 -5.09 15.59 6.09
CA GLU A 200 -5.11 16.74 7.00
C GLU A 200 -4.20 16.51 8.23
N GLU A 201 -4.21 15.30 8.80
CA GLU A 201 -3.30 14.91 9.88
C GLU A 201 -1.83 15.01 9.45
N ILE A 202 -1.47 14.42 8.30
CA ILE A 202 -0.09 14.41 7.78
C ILE A 202 0.43 15.84 7.57
N ILE A 203 -0.38 16.71 6.97
CA ILE A 203 0.03 18.10 6.71
C ILE A 203 0.15 18.90 8.01
N GLY A 204 -0.82 18.76 8.92
CA GLY A 204 -0.76 19.42 10.23
C GLY A 204 0.49 19.02 11.03
N ASP A 205 0.86 17.74 10.99
CA ASP A 205 2.08 17.24 11.62
C ASP A 205 3.34 17.81 10.95
N HIS A 206 3.38 17.84 9.61
CA HIS A 206 4.51 18.37 8.85
C HIS A 206 4.75 19.86 9.10
N GLU A 207 3.69 20.67 9.15
CA GLU A 207 3.78 22.10 9.45
C GLU A 207 4.34 22.35 10.86
N THR A 208 3.85 21.56 11.83
CA THR A 208 4.29 21.66 13.23
C THR A 208 5.76 21.28 13.40
N MET A 209 6.23 20.24 12.69
CA MET A 209 7.63 19.83 12.71
C MET A 209 8.55 20.83 12.01
N SER A 210 8.12 21.35 10.86
CA SER A 210 8.90 22.33 10.09
C SER A 210 9.08 23.64 10.86
N ALA A 211 8.05 24.11 11.57
CA ALA A 211 8.11 25.31 12.39
C ALA A 211 9.14 25.22 13.54
N LYS A 212 9.30 24.03 14.13
CA LYS A 212 10.26 23.78 15.22
C LYS A 212 11.72 23.76 14.73
N GLN A 213 11.97 23.28 13.52
CA GLN A 213 13.32 23.28 12.93
C GLN A 213 13.81 24.69 12.56
N SER A 214 12.89 25.60 12.21
CA SER A 214 13.21 27.01 11.94
C SER A 214 13.39 27.90 13.20
N GLY A 215 13.01 27.42 14.39
CA GLY A 215 13.13 28.14 15.66
C GLY A 215 14.48 27.95 16.38
N ALA A 216 15.39 27.16 15.81
CA ALA A 216 16.71 26.86 16.35
C ALA A 216 17.84 27.70 15.71
N VAL A 217 17.57 28.98 15.43
CA VAL A 217 18.56 29.96 14.92
C VAL A 217 18.93 30.94 16.02
#